data_AF-A0A2C2V446-F1
#
_entry.id   AF-A0A2C2V446-F1
#
_cell.length_a   1.000
_cell.length_b   1.000
_cell.length_c   1.000
_cell.angle_alpha   90.00
_cell.angle_beta   90.00
_cell.angle_gamma   90.00
#
_symmetry.space_group_name_H-M   'P 1'
#
loop_
_entity.id
_entity.type
_entity.pdbx_description
1 polymer ?
#
loop_
_entity_poly.entity_id
_entity_poly.type
_entity_poly.pdbx_seq_one_letter_code
_entity_poly.pdbx_strand_id
1 'polypeptide(L)'
;MKVTVGPAQYIRNKGLLEAAGTYIKNFGNSAALIGGHTSKEIVEVSLRKSLSEHGVLLKHSLWYGGESSESNIDRLVADLRDEKIDVLIVAGGGKAIDTVKAVAYQLNKPLVAIPTIAATCAAATPITILYSNEGEFIGIERKSKAPDLVLVDSEIIMEAPVRFLIAGIGDTLAKYFETKSSVKKATPTALNQTAIAIAGQVYQTLLQIGKESVNAVRTQTVTKEFENVIDTVILVSGSVSGYGGDDCRTAGAHAIYSGLTIFPEVHHTYHGEIVAFGILAQLCMENTSDEELKTLISYYQEVGLPFTLQQMGITNLSDSQWRRLGDITVTIEDMANMPFEVTPKMVIEAVRRADEIGNGMLTTGVSAQ
;
A
#
# COMPACT_ATOMS: atom_id res chain seq x y z
N MET A 1 -5.21 14.24 -22.07
CA MET A 1 -4.72 13.54 -20.86
C MET A 1 -5.77 12.52 -20.45
N LYS A 2 -5.37 11.27 -20.18
CA LYS A 2 -6.25 10.24 -19.62
C LYS A 2 -5.94 10.10 -18.13
N VAL A 3 -6.95 10.26 -17.28
CA VAL A 3 -6.82 10.16 -15.81
C VAL A 3 -7.66 8.98 -15.34
N THR A 4 -7.10 8.13 -14.48
CA THR A 4 -7.82 7.02 -13.85
C THR A 4 -7.79 7.26 -12.35
N VAL A 5 -8.90 7.74 -11.79
CA VAL A 5 -8.97 8.20 -10.39
C VAL A 5 -9.13 7.05 -9.38
N GLY A 6 -9.47 5.85 -9.84
CA GLY A 6 -9.76 4.71 -8.98
C GLY A 6 -10.44 3.58 -9.75
N PRO A 7 -10.95 2.56 -9.04
CA PRO A 7 -11.75 1.50 -9.65
C PRO A 7 -13.10 2.04 -10.12
N ALA A 8 -13.74 1.36 -11.08
CA ALA A 8 -15.06 1.79 -11.56
C ALA A 8 -16.15 1.59 -10.50
N GLN A 9 -16.02 0.56 -9.67
CA GLN A 9 -16.90 0.28 -8.54
C GLN A 9 -16.10 -0.14 -7.30
N TYR A 10 -16.52 0.36 -6.14
CA TYR A 10 -15.99 -0.03 -4.85
C TYR A 10 -17.17 -0.36 -3.93
N ILE A 11 -17.16 -1.56 -3.34
CA ILE A 11 -18.22 -2.03 -2.47
C ILE A 11 -17.56 -2.60 -1.22
N ARG A 12 -17.93 -2.05 -0.06
CA ARG A 12 -17.50 -2.55 1.23
C ARG A 12 -18.71 -2.96 2.05
N ASN A 13 -18.69 -4.15 2.61
CA ASN A 13 -19.71 -4.62 3.53
C ASN A 13 -19.15 -5.73 4.42
N LYS A 14 -19.77 -5.94 5.58
CA LYS A 14 -19.47 -7.11 6.41
C LYS A 14 -20.05 -8.37 5.75
N GLY A 15 -19.25 -9.43 5.60
CA GLY A 15 -19.69 -10.69 4.99
C GLY A 15 -19.99 -10.57 3.48
N LEU A 16 -19.46 -9.53 2.82
CA LEU A 16 -19.70 -9.22 1.41
C LEU A 16 -19.35 -10.39 0.48
N LEU A 17 -18.39 -11.24 0.85
CA LEU A 17 -17.93 -12.33 0.00
C LEU A 17 -19.05 -13.33 -0.33
N GLU A 18 -20.02 -13.52 0.57
CA GLU A 18 -21.18 -14.40 0.33
C GLU A 18 -22.05 -13.90 -0.83
N ALA A 19 -22.05 -12.60 -1.10
CA ALA A 19 -22.80 -11.96 -2.18
C ALA A 19 -21.92 -11.58 -3.39
N ALA A 20 -20.65 -11.99 -3.42
CA ALA A 20 -19.70 -11.59 -4.47
C ALA A 20 -20.19 -11.94 -5.90
N GLY A 21 -20.84 -13.10 -6.07
CA GLY A 21 -21.40 -13.55 -7.34
C GLY A 21 -22.46 -12.61 -7.94
N THR A 22 -23.21 -11.90 -7.10
CA THR A 22 -24.20 -10.89 -7.54
C THR A 22 -23.54 -9.78 -8.36
N TYR A 23 -22.32 -9.38 -8.00
CA TYR A 23 -21.58 -8.32 -8.66
C TYR A 23 -20.71 -8.86 -9.80
N ILE A 24 -20.02 -9.99 -9.58
CA ILE A 24 -19.04 -10.55 -10.52
C ILE A 24 -19.68 -11.05 -11.81
N LYS A 25 -20.92 -11.55 -11.77
CA LYS A 25 -21.64 -12.03 -12.97
C LYS A 25 -21.76 -10.99 -14.09
N ASN A 26 -21.68 -9.70 -13.76
CA ASN A 26 -21.77 -8.62 -14.75
C ASN A 26 -20.55 -8.57 -15.67
N PHE A 27 -19.46 -9.27 -15.32
CA PHE A 27 -18.25 -9.36 -16.13
C PHE A 27 -18.17 -10.66 -16.95
N GLY A 28 -19.11 -11.59 -16.77
CA GLY A 28 -19.20 -12.84 -17.52
C GLY A 28 -19.52 -14.06 -16.67
N ASN A 29 -19.44 -15.24 -17.28
CA ASN A 29 -19.88 -16.51 -16.68
C ASN A 29 -18.71 -17.47 -16.38
N SER A 30 -17.47 -17.05 -16.62
CA SER A 30 -16.27 -17.83 -16.32
C SER A 30 -15.19 -16.97 -15.68
N ALA A 31 -14.62 -17.46 -14.58
CA ALA A 31 -13.65 -16.72 -13.78
C ALA A 31 -12.39 -17.54 -13.48
N ALA A 32 -11.28 -16.85 -13.22
CA ALA A 32 -10.09 -17.40 -12.59
C ALA A 32 -9.76 -16.61 -11.32
N LEU A 33 -9.58 -17.31 -10.20
CA LEU A 33 -9.10 -16.76 -8.94
C LEU A 33 -7.58 -16.85 -8.91
N ILE A 34 -6.93 -15.75 -8.56
CA ILE A 34 -5.48 -15.66 -8.40
C ILE A 34 -5.19 -15.03 -7.03
N GLY A 35 -4.24 -15.56 -6.28
CA GLY A 35 -3.95 -15.05 -4.95
C GLY A 35 -2.82 -15.79 -4.25
N GLY A 36 -2.48 -15.36 -3.04
CA GLY A 36 -1.58 -16.11 -2.14
C GLY A 36 -2.24 -17.39 -1.64
N HIS A 37 -1.47 -18.31 -1.04
CA HIS A 37 -2.03 -19.53 -0.47
C HIS A 37 -3.09 -19.21 0.59
N THR A 38 -2.72 -18.42 1.60
CA THR A 38 -3.63 -18.01 2.68
C THR A 38 -4.84 -17.22 2.18
N SER A 39 -4.65 -16.25 1.28
CA SER A 39 -5.78 -15.44 0.80
C SER A 39 -6.76 -16.27 -0.01
N LYS A 40 -6.29 -17.22 -0.83
CA LYS A 40 -7.18 -18.16 -1.54
C LYS A 40 -7.91 -19.11 -0.59
N GLU A 41 -7.22 -19.64 0.41
CA GLU A 41 -7.85 -20.50 1.43
C GLU A 41 -8.99 -19.78 2.16
N ILE A 42 -8.81 -18.51 2.50
CA ILE A 42 -9.83 -17.67 3.14
C ILE A 42 -11.04 -17.47 2.23
N VAL A 43 -10.83 -17.13 0.94
CA VAL A 43 -11.93 -16.67 0.08
C VAL A 43 -12.59 -17.77 -0.75
N GLU A 44 -11.87 -18.83 -1.13
CA GLU A 44 -12.27 -19.67 -2.26
C GLU A 44 -13.58 -20.41 -2.03
N VAL A 45 -13.84 -20.91 -0.82
CA VAL A 45 -15.07 -21.66 -0.51
C VAL A 45 -16.31 -20.79 -0.66
N SER A 46 -16.32 -19.63 0.01
CA SER A 46 -17.46 -18.69 -0.05
C SER A 46 -17.62 -18.09 -1.45
N LEU A 47 -16.50 -17.70 -2.07
CA LEU A 47 -16.50 -17.16 -3.43
C LEU A 47 -17.04 -18.18 -4.44
N ARG A 48 -16.58 -19.43 -4.42
CA ARG A 48 -17.04 -20.48 -5.33
C ARG A 48 -18.54 -20.74 -5.18
N LYS A 49 -19.03 -20.79 -3.94
CA LYS A 49 -20.47 -20.93 -3.65
C LYS A 49 -21.24 -19.76 -4.27
N SER A 50 -20.89 -18.53 -3.91
CA SER A 50 -21.55 -17.31 -4.38
C SER A 50 -21.56 -17.20 -5.92
N LEU A 51 -20.42 -17.49 -6.56
CA LEU A 51 -20.30 -17.50 -8.03
C LEU A 51 -21.23 -18.55 -8.66
N SER A 52 -21.26 -19.77 -8.11
CA SER A 52 -22.07 -20.86 -8.67
C SER A 52 -23.58 -20.59 -8.58
N GLU A 53 -24.04 -19.99 -7.48
CA GLU A 53 -25.45 -19.58 -7.30
C GLU A 53 -25.88 -18.51 -8.33
N HIS A 54 -24.91 -17.78 -8.90
CA HIS A 54 -25.11 -16.73 -9.89
C HIS A 54 -24.71 -17.14 -11.31
N GLY A 55 -24.45 -18.42 -11.56
CA GLY A 55 -24.14 -18.95 -12.89
C GLY A 55 -22.72 -18.64 -13.40
N VAL A 56 -21.80 -18.29 -12.50
CA VAL A 56 -20.38 -18.04 -12.85
C VAL A 56 -19.53 -19.24 -12.45
N LEU A 57 -18.84 -19.83 -13.44
CA LEU A 57 -17.94 -20.96 -13.22
C LEU A 57 -16.53 -20.49 -12.85
N LEU A 58 -16.08 -20.79 -11.63
CA LEU A 58 -14.69 -20.61 -11.22
C LEU A 58 -13.82 -21.76 -11.76
N LYS A 59 -13.14 -21.52 -12.89
CA LYS A 59 -12.35 -22.51 -13.65
C LYS A 59 -11.00 -22.81 -13.01
N HIS A 60 -10.32 -21.76 -12.55
CA HIS A 60 -8.94 -21.84 -12.06
C HIS A 60 -8.81 -21.16 -10.70
N SER A 61 -7.89 -21.68 -9.88
CA SER A 61 -7.46 -21.10 -8.60
C SER A 61 -5.93 -21.14 -8.52
N LEU A 62 -5.27 -20.10 -9.01
CA LEU A 62 -3.83 -20.07 -9.23
C LEU A 62 -3.08 -19.32 -8.12
N TRP A 63 -1.88 -19.78 -7.80
CA TRP A 63 -0.97 -19.02 -6.94
C TRP A 63 -0.28 -17.91 -7.73
N TYR A 64 -0.25 -16.68 -7.19
CA TYR A 64 0.35 -15.55 -7.90
C TYR A 64 1.88 -15.63 -8.03
N GLY A 65 2.55 -16.42 -7.18
CA GLY A 65 4.00 -16.64 -7.26
C GLY A 65 4.83 -15.96 -6.16
N GLY A 66 4.20 -15.32 -5.18
CA GLY A 66 4.90 -14.77 -3.99
C GLY A 66 5.41 -13.34 -4.18
N GLU A 67 5.94 -13.01 -5.36
CA GLU A 67 6.44 -11.67 -5.69
C GLU A 67 5.70 -11.07 -6.89
N SER A 68 5.53 -9.74 -6.87
CA SER A 68 5.03 -8.97 -8.00
C SER A 68 6.17 -8.72 -8.99
N SER A 69 6.60 -9.80 -9.64
CA SER A 69 7.73 -9.83 -10.57
C SER A 69 7.30 -10.12 -12.00
N GLU A 70 8.10 -9.70 -12.98
CA GLU A 70 7.84 -9.97 -14.40
C GLU A 70 7.69 -11.46 -14.70
N SER A 71 8.53 -12.30 -14.08
CA SER A 71 8.49 -13.76 -14.26
C SER A 71 7.14 -14.37 -13.83
N ASN A 72 6.58 -13.89 -12.71
CA ASN A 72 5.29 -14.36 -12.20
C ASN A 72 4.12 -13.84 -13.04
N ILE A 73 4.22 -12.58 -13.52
CA ILE A 73 3.25 -12.00 -14.44
C ILE A 73 3.23 -12.81 -15.74
N ASP A 74 4.39 -13.05 -16.35
CA ASP A 74 4.51 -13.77 -17.62
C ASP A 74 4.02 -15.22 -17.51
N ARG A 75 4.33 -15.91 -16.41
CA ARG A 75 3.82 -17.25 -16.12
C ARG A 75 2.29 -17.26 -16.08
N LEU A 76 1.66 -16.37 -15.32
CA LEU A 76 0.19 -16.28 -15.23
C LEU A 76 -0.45 -15.89 -16.56
N VAL A 77 0.19 -15.01 -17.34
CA VAL A 77 -0.26 -14.67 -18.70
C VAL A 77 -0.22 -15.91 -19.58
N ALA A 78 0.85 -16.72 -19.54
CA ALA A 78 0.95 -17.95 -20.30
C ALA A 78 -0.10 -18.98 -19.88
N ASP A 79 -0.29 -19.18 -18.56
CA ASP A 79 -1.27 -20.12 -17.99
C ASP A 79 -2.72 -19.79 -18.41
N LEU A 80 -3.03 -18.52 -18.65
CA LEU A 80 -4.42 -18.03 -18.84
C LEU A 80 -4.72 -17.55 -20.27
N ARG A 81 -3.74 -17.44 -21.16
CA ARG A 81 -3.91 -16.83 -22.49
C ARG A 81 -4.92 -17.57 -23.37
N ASP A 82 -4.85 -18.89 -23.39
CA ASP A 82 -5.69 -19.75 -24.23
C ASP A 82 -6.95 -20.24 -23.50
N GLU A 83 -7.10 -19.88 -22.23
CA GLU A 83 -8.24 -20.22 -21.41
C GLU A 83 -9.44 -19.32 -21.71
N LYS A 84 -10.61 -19.92 -21.86
CA LYS A 84 -11.88 -19.17 -22.02
C LYS A 84 -12.33 -18.65 -20.65
N ILE A 85 -11.76 -17.55 -20.20
CA ILE A 85 -12.10 -16.85 -18.95
C ILE A 85 -12.61 -15.45 -19.30
N ASP A 86 -13.72 -15.06 -18.70
CA ASP A 86 -14.34 -13.75 -18.91
C ASP A 86 -13.79 -12.70 -17.93
N VAL A 87 -13.50 -13.09 -16.68
CA VAL A 87 -13.04 -12.19 -15.62
C VAL A 87 -11.92 -12.79 -14.77
N LEU A 88 -10.93 -11.97 -14.44
CA LEU A 88 -9.92 -12.31 -13.45
C LEU A 88 -10.35 -11.80 -12.08
N ILE A 89 -10.22 -12.63 -11.06
CA ILE A 89 -10.47 -12.29 -9.66
C ILE A 89 -9.14 -12.40 -8.93
N VAL A 90 -8.71 -11.34 -8.26
CA VAL A 90 -7.55 -11.38 -7.38
C VAL A 90 -7.96 -11.28 -5.93
N ALA A 91 -7.41 -12.15 -5.08
CA ALA A 91 -7.59 -12.11 -3.64
C ALA A 91 -6.24 -12.05 -2.91
N GLY A 92 -6.05 -11.06 -2.04
CA GLY A 92 -4.82 -10.94 -1.26
C GLY A 92 -4.45 -9.52 -0.88
N GLY A 93 -3.17 -9.32 -0.58
CA GLY A 93 -2.56 -8.01 -0.35
C GLY A 93 -1.97 -7.38 -1.63
N GLY A 94 -1.25 -6.28 -1.45
CA GLY A 94 -0.72 -5.44 -2.54
C GLY A 94 0.02 -6.20 -3.64
N LYS A 95 0.98 -7.08 -3.29
CA LYS A 95 1.78 -7.83 -4.28
C LYS A 95 0.91 -8.70 -5.20
N ALA A 96 -0.03 -9.45 -4.63
CA ALA A 96 -0.94 -10.28 -5.42
C ALA A 96 -1.81 -9.42 -6.35
N ILE A 97 -2.39 -8.34 -5.81
CA ILE A 97 -3.21 -7.39 -6.58
C ILE A 97 -2.39 -6.78 -7.72
N ASP A 98 -1.20 -6.26 -7.44
CA ASP A 98 -0.29 -5.66 -8.41
C ASP A 98 0.11 -6.61 -9.54
N THR A 99 0.39 -7.88 -9.21
CA THR A 99 0.68 -8.92 -10.20
C THR A 99 -0.51 -9.09 -11.15
N VAL A 100 -1.72 -9.25 -10.60
CA VAL A 100 -2.90 -9.57 -11.41
C VAL A 100 -3.42 -8.36 -12.17
N LYS A 101 -3.18 -7.13 -11.69
CA LYS A 101 -3.42 -5.91 -12.48
C LYS A 101 -2.59 -5.89 -13.77
N ALA A 102 -1.33 -6.30 -13.71
CA ALA A 102 -0.48 -6.42 -14.90
C ALA A 102 -0.93 -7.56 -15.82
N VAL A 103 -1.29 -8.73 -15.26
CA VAL A 103 -1.85 -9.86 -16.03
C VAL A 103 -3.15 -9.46 -16.74
N ALA A 104 -4.09 -8.81 -16.04
CA ALA A 104 -5.36 -8.36 -16.58
C ALA A 104 -5.18 -7.32 -17.70
N TYR A 105 -4.18 -6.44 -17.56
CA TYR A 105 -3.79 -5.51 -18.61
C TYR A 105 -3.32 -6.26 -19.87
N GLN A 106 -2.38 -7.20 -19.73
CA GLN A 106 -1.82 -7.95 -20.87
C GLN A 106 -2.84 -8.86 -21.57
N LEU A 107 -3.74 -9.48 -20.80
CA LEU A 107 -4.81 -10.35 -21.34
C LEU A 107 -6.05 -9.57 -21.78
N ASN A 108 -6.09 -8.25 -21.54
CA ASN A 108 -7.24 -7.39 -21.78
C ASN A 108 -8.54 -7.95 -21.16
N LYS A 109 -8.48 -8.35 -19.88
CA LYS A 109 -9.61 -8.92 -19.15
C LYS A 109 -10.18 -7.95 -18.12
N PRO A 110 -11.48 -7.99 -17.83
CA PRO A 110 -12.05 -7.47 -16.59
C PRO A 110 -11.31 -8.00 -15.36
N LEU A 111 -11.15 -7.14 -14.35
CA LEU A 111 -10.49 -7.45 -13.09
C LEU A 111 -11.37 -7.09 -11.90
N VAL A 112 -11.57 -8.06 -11.02
CA VAL A 112 -12.19 -7.90 -9.70
C VAL A 112 -11.12 -8.10 -8.63
N ALA A 113 -10.94 -7.12 -7.75
CA ALA A 113 -10.04 -7.23 -6.61
C ALA A 113 -10.82 -7.47 -5.31
N ILE A 114 -10.33 -8.43 -4.52
CA ILE A 114 -10.82 -8.77 -3.17
C ILE A 114 -9.65 -8.60 -2.21
N PRO A 115 -9.41 -7.39 -1.69
CA PRO A 115 -8.37 -7.17 -0.69
C PRO A 115 -8.70 -7.98 0.56
N THR A 116 -7.77 -8.85 1.00
CA THR A 116 -7.94 -9.61 2.26
C THR A 116 -7.27 -8.91 3.44
N ILE A 117 -6.60 -7.79 3.19
CA ILE A 117 -5.95 -6.93 4.19
C ILE A 117 -6.09 -5.47 3.75
N ALA A 118 -6.20 -4.54 4.70
CA ALA A 118 -6.11 -3.09 4.46
C ALA A 118 -4.68 -2.61 4.76
N ALA A 119 -3.71 -3.01 3.93
CA ALA A 119 -2.29 -2.70 4.16
C ALA A 119 -1.69 -1.71 3.15
N THR A 120 -2.33 -1.51 2.01
CA THR A 120 -1.91 -0.55 0.97
C THR A 120 -3.12 -0.10 0.15
N CYS A 121 -2.91 0.91 -0.70
CA CYS A 121 -3.90 1.41 -1.65
C CYS A 121 -3.93 0.66 -3.00
N ALA A 122 -3.20 -0.45 -3.15
CA ALA A 122 -2.96 -1.13 -4.44
C ALA A 122 -4.26 -1.50 -5.20
N ALA A 123 -5.34 -1.83 -4.50
CA ALA A 123 -6.62 -2.17 -5.12
C ALA A 123 -7.28 -1.00 -5.85
N ALA A 124 -6.88 0.25 -5.56
CA ALA A 124 -7.48 1.44 -6.12
C ALA A 124 -6.56 2.21 -7.08
N THR A 125 -5.34 1.74 -7.34
CA THR A 125 -4.38 2.44 -8.21
C THR A 125 -4.25 1.81 -9.60
N PRO A 126 -3.99 2.61 -10.65
CA PRO A 126 -3.78 2.13 -12.02
C PRO A 126 -2.31 1.79 -12.34
N ILE A 127 -1.52 1.43 -11.34
CA ILE A 127 -0.08 1.12 -11.47
C ILE A 127 0.24 -0.20 -10.77
N THR A 128 1.34 -0.85 -11.15
CA THR A 128 1.86 -2.06 -10.51
C THR A 128 3.24 -1.77 -9.96
N ILE A 129 3.50 -2.10 -8.69
CA ILE A 129 4.86 -2.06 -8.14
C ILE A 129 5.56 -3.37 -8.51
N LEU A 130 6.70 -3.26 -9.19
CA LEU A 130 7.51 -4.39 -9.60
C LEU A 130 8.67 -4.62 -8.64
N TYR A 131 8.88 -5.90 -8.33
CA TYR A 131 9.98 -6.40 -7.52
C TYR A 131 10.77 -7.47 -8.28
N SER A 132 12.01 -7.68 -7.86
CA SER A 132 12.77 -8.88 -8.23
C SER A 132 12.13 -10.13 -7.61
N ASN A 133 12.59 -11.31 -8.02
CA ASN A 133 12.13 -12.56 -7.39
C ASN A 133 12.62 -12.66 -5.94
N GLU A 134 13.65 -11.90 -5.59
CA GLU A 134 14.25 -11.78 -4.27
C GLU A 134 13.58 -10.68 -3.42
N GLY A 135 12.60 -9.94 -3.98
CA GLY A 135 11.82 -8.94 -3.26
C GLY A 135 12.42 -7.52 -3.25
N GLU A 136 13.43 -7.25 -4.06
CA GLU A 136 14.02 -5.91 -4.22
C GLU A 136 13.13 -5.04 -5.11
N PHE A 137 12.92 -3.78 -4.77
CA PHE A 137 12.15 -2.86 -5.61
C PHE A 137 12.84 -2.64 -6.96
N ILE A 138 12.11 -2.80 -8.07
CA ILE A 138 12.60 -2.55 -9.43
C ILE A 138 12.04 -1.25 -10.00
N GLY A 139 10.74 -1.00 -9.84
CA GLY A 139 10.11 0.19 -10.41
C GLY A 139 8.59 0.16 -10.46
N ILE A 140 8.01 1.22 -11.02
CA ILE A 140 6.57 1.40 -11.18
C ILE A 140 6.15 1.13 -12.63
N GLU A 141 5.39 0.06 -12.86
CA GLU A 141 4.85 -0.30 -14.18
C GLU A 141 3.47 0.34 -14.41
N ARG A 142 3.29 0.92 -15.60
CA ARG A 142 2.07 1.59 -16.07
C ARG A 142 1.26 0.71 -17.03
N LYS A 143 1.79 -0.42 -17.50
CA LYS A 143 1.06 -1.53 -18.14
C LYS A 143 0.27 -2.31 -17.09
N SER A 144 -0.61 -1.59 -16.42
CA SER A 144 -1.38 -2.07 -15.28
C SER A 144 -2.83 -1.63 -15.45
N LYS A 145 -3.75 -2.48 -15.02
CA LYS A 145 -5.18 -2.23 -15.10
C LYS A 145 -5.71 -1.87 -13.71
N ALA A 146 -6.34 -0.70 -13.58
CA ALA A 146 -7.17 -0.44 -12.39
C ALA A 146 -8.32 -1.46 -12.33
N PRO A 147 -8.61 -2.07 -11.17
CA PRO A 147 -9.72 -3.02 -11.06
C PRO A 147 -11.03 -2.41 -11.52
N ASP A 148 -11.83 -3.17 -12.26
CA ASP A 148 -13.18 -2.76 -12.66
C ASP A 148 -14.13 -2.78 -11.45
N LEU A 149 -13.87 -3.67 -10.49
CA LEU A 149 -14.61 -3.80 -9.23
C LEU A 149 -13.65 -4.13 -8.08
N VAL A 150 -13.82 -3.44 -6.95
CA VAL A 150 -13.18 -3.79 -5.68
C VAL A 150 -14.27 -4.20 -4.69
N LEU A 151 -14.16 -5.43 -4.17
CA LEU A 151 -15.04 -5.97 -3.14
C LEU A 151 -14.25 -6.09 -1.83
N VAL A 152 -14.67 -5.34 -0.83
CA VAL A 152 -13.99 -5.30 0.48
C VAL A 152 -14.91 -5.89 1.54
N ASP A 153 -14.56 -7.09 1.99
CA ASP A 153 -15.24 -7.74 3.09
C ASP A 153 -14.60 -7.30 4.42
N SER A 154 -15.33 -6.50 5.22
CA SER A 154 -14.79 -5.98 6.47
C SER A 154 -14.58 -7.07 7.53
N GLU A 155 -15.24 -8.23 7.43
CA GLU A 155 -15.03 -9.37 8.33
C GLU A 155 -13.68 -10.04 8.03
N ILE A 156 -13.35 -10.25 6.75
CA ILE A 156 -12.05 -10.79 6.35
C ILE A 156 -10.90 -9.88 6.80
N ILE A 157 -11.06 -8.56 6.64
CA ILE A 157 -10.03 -7.61 7.09
C ILE A 157 -9.92 -7.58 8.63
N MET A 158 -11.01 -7.76 9.35
CA MET A 158 -11.02 -7.83 10.83
C MET A 158 -10.24 -9.04 11.35
N GLU A 159 -10.36 -10.19 10.67
CA GLU A 159 -9.67 -11.43 11.05
C GLU A 159 -8.17 -11.41 10.71
N ALA A 160 -7.74 -10.51 9.82
CA ALA A 160 -6.33 -10.36 9.48
C ALA A 160 -5.51 -9.82 10.68
N PRO A 161 -4.23 -10.18 10.79
CA PRO A 161 -3.34 -9.60 11.80
C PRO A 161 -3.38 -8.07 11.79
N VAL A 162 -3.63 -7.45 12.94
CA VAL A 162 -3.75 -5.98 13.09
C VAL A 162 -2.56 -5.20 12.52
N ARG A 163 -1.38 -5.81 12.51
CA ARG A 163 -0.15 -5.25 11.93
C ARG A 163 -0.31 -4.85 10.46
N PHE A 164 -1.19 -5.52 9.70
CA PHE A 164 -1.52 -5.12 8.33
C PHE A 164 -2.29 -3.79 8.28
N LEU A 165 -3.26 -3.57 9.16
CA LEU A 165 -3.97 -2.29 9.25
C LEU A 165 -3.02 -1.17 9.68
N ILE A 166 -2.15 -1.44 10.66
CA ILE A 166 -1.12 -0.50 11.11
C ILE A 166 -0.21 -0.11 9.94
N ALA A 167 0.28 -1.08 9.16
CA ALA A 167 1.05 -0.81 7.95
C ALA A 167 0.25 0.03 6.94
N GLY A 168 -1.04 -0.27 6.74
CA GLY A 168 -1.92 0.53 5.87
C GLY A 168 -2.06 1.98 6.32
N ILE A 169 -2.14 2.23 7.62
CA ILE A 169 -2.12 3.60 8.19
C ILE A 169 -0.79 4.28 7.83
N GLY A 170 0.35 3.61 8.02
CA GLY A 170 1.67 4.13 7.71
C GLY A 170 1.87 4.57 6.25
N ASP A 171 1.51 3.70 5.30
CA ASP A 171 1.51 4.01 3.86
C ASP A 171 0.57 5.19 3.53
N THR A 172 -0.60 5.18 4.14
CA THR A 172 -1.63 6.19 3.86
C THR A 172 -1.26 7.58 4.37
N LEU A 173 -0.53 7.71 5.49
CA LEU A 173 -0.02 9.00 5.98
C LEU A 173 0.91 9.66 4.97
N ALA A 174 1.69 8.88 4.21
CA ALA A 174 2.64 9.40 3.22
C ALA A 174 1.93 10.24 2.14
N LYS A 175 0.66 9.93 1.82
CA LYS A 175 -0.13 10.69 0.85
C LYS A 175 -0.15 12.19 1.18
N TYR A 176 -0.24 12.57 2.46
CA TYR A 176 -0.22 13.98 2.86
C TYR A 176 1.17 14.60 2.74
N PHE A 177 2.17 13.96 3.33
CA PHE A 177 3.52 14.52 3.41
C PHE A 177 4.19 14.60 2.03
N GLU A 178 4.06 13.56 1.22
CA GLU A 178 4.69 13.49 -0.10
C GLU A 178 3.97 14.39 -1.10
N THR A 179 2.63 14.40 -1.13
CA THR A 179 1.87 15.31 -2.00
C THR A 179 2.20 16.78 -1.72
N LYS A 180 2.33 17.15 -0.44
CA LYS A 180 2.70 18.53 -0.03
C LYS A 180 4.07 18.94 -0.57
N SER A 181 4.97 17.98 -0.79
CA SER A 181 6.33 18.23 -1.26
C SER A 181 6.46 18.10 -2.77
N SER A 182 5.91 17.07 -3.38
CA SER A 182 5.98 16.83 -4.82
C SER A 182 5.28 17.94 -5.62
N VAL A 183 4.13 18.42 -5.13
CA VAL A 183 3.32 19.40 -5.87
C VAL A 183 4.02 20.76 -6.04
N LYS A 184 5.02 21.07 -5.19
CA LYS A 184 5.80 22.31 -5.28
C LYS A 184 6.64 22.40 -6.56
N LYS A 185 6.86 21.29 -7.26
CA LYS A 185 7.55 21.24 -8.57
C LYS A 185 6.63 21.49 -9.75
N ALA A 186 5.32 21.48 -9.53
CA ALA A 186 4.31 21.65 -10.55
C ALA A 186 3.60 23.00 -10.42
N THR A 187 2.98 23.45 -11.50
CA THR A 187 1.93 24.49 -11.44
C THR A 187 0.61 23.77 -11.18
N PRO A 188 0.01 23.87 -9.98
CA PRO A 188 -1.10 22.99 -9.62
C PRO A 188 -2.35 23.25 -10.47
N THR A 189 -2.87 22.19 -11.08
CA THR A 189 -4.17 22.18 -11.76
C THR A 189 -5.31 21.88 -10.76
N ALA A 190 -6.56 21.96 -11.22
CA ALA A 190 -7.72 21.53 -10.43
C ALA A 190 -7.60 20.07 -9.94
N LEU A 191 -6.95 19.20 -10.71
CA LEU A 191 -6.72 17.80 -10.31
C LEU A 191 -5.73 17.73 -9.15
N ASN A 192 -4.62 18.46 -9.22
CA ASN A 192 -3.63 18.49 -8.14
C ASN A 192 -4.22 19.09 -6.86
N GLN A 193 -5.00 20.16 -6.98
CA GLN A 193 -5.70 20.77 -5.83
C GLN A 193 -6.69 19.78 -5.18
N THR A 194 -7.38 18.98 -5.99
CA THR A 194 -8.27 17.91 -5.49
C THR A 194 -7.46 16.83 -4.77
N ALA A 195 -6.34 16.37 -5.34
CA ALA A 195 -5.45 15.41 -4.70
C ALA A 195 -4.92 15.92 -3.35
N ILE A 196 -4.48 17.18 -3.28
CA ILE A 196 -4.03 17.83 -2.03
C ILE A 196 -5.16 17.85 -0.99
N ALA A 197 -6.37 18.22 -1.38
CA ALA A 197 -7.52 18.27 -0.47
C ALA A 197 -7.85 16.89 0.10
N ILE A 198 -7.87 15.85 -0.76
CA ILE A 198 -8.09 14.47 -0.33
C ILE A 198 -6.96 14.01 0.59
N ALA A 199 -5.70 14.28 0.24
CA ALA A 199 -4.55 13.91 1.06
C ALA A 199 -4.60 14.56 2.47
N GLY A 200 -5.02 15.82 2.55
CA GLY A 200 -5.27 16.50 3.82
C GLY A 200 -6.40 15.85 4.63
N GLN A 201 -7.52 15.50 3.98
CA GLN A 201 -8.63 14.82 4.63
C GLN A 201 -8.24 13.43 5.15
N VAL A 202 -7.46 12.68 4.37
CA VAL A 202 -6.95 11.36 4.75
C VAL A 202 -6.11 11.46 6.02
N TYR A 203 -5.17 12.41 6.06
CA TYR A 203 -4.33 12.65 7.23
C TYR A 203 -5.16 12.99 8.47
N GLN A 204 -6.12 13.91 8.36
CA GLN A 204 -7.00 14.27 9.48
C GLN A 204 -7.84 13.09 9.96
N THR A 205 -8.36 12.28 9.03
CA THR A 205 -9.15 11.09 9.38
C THR A 205 -8.30 10.11 10.17
N LEU A 206 -7.09 9.81 9.71
CA LEU A 206 -6.19 8.89 10.43
C LEU A 206 -5.85 9.40 11.83
N LEU A 207 -5.50 10.68 11.99
CA LEU A 207 -5.24 11.25 13.31
C LEU A 207 -6.46 11.18 14.26
N GLN A 208 -7.67 11.29 13.72
CA GLN A 208 -8.90 11.30 14.51
C GLN A 208 -9.40 9.92 14.92
N ILE A 209 -9.27 8.91 14.06
CA ILE A 209 -9.90 7.60 14.26
C ILE A 209 -8.95 6.40 14.06
N GLY A 210 -7.68 6.64 13.76
CA GLY A 210 -6.69 5.60 13.50
C GLY A 210 -6.48 4.68 14.70
N LYS A 211 -6.34 5.24 15.90
CA LYS A 211 -6.17 4.47 17.14
C LYS A 211 -7.39 3.60 17.46
N GLU A 212 -8.58 4.18 17.33
CA GLU A 212 -9.86 3.50 17.53
C GLU A 212 -10.02 2.35 16.55
N SER A 213 -9.63 2.53 15.28
CA SER A 213 -9.64 1.48 14.26
C SER A 213 -8.69 0.32 14.60
N VAL A 214 -7.49 0.61 15.10
CA VAL A 214 -6.52 -0.42 15.51
C VAL A 214 -7.03 -1.18 16.72
N ASN A 215 -7.61 -0.48 17.70
CA ASN A 215 -8.20 -1.11 18.87
C ASN A 215 -9.40 -1.99 18.51
N ALA A 216 -10.25 -1.55 17.58
CA ALA A 216 -11.37 -2.34 17.06
C ALA A 216 -10.90 -3.71 16.50
N VAL A 217 -9.77 -3.75 15.77
CA VAL A 217 -9.18 -5.02 15.31
C VAL A 217 -8.63 -5.84 16.46
N ARG A 218 -7.91 -5.23 17.40
CA ARG A 218 -7.38 -5.93 18.59
C ARG A 218 -8.49 -6.57 19.43
N THR A 219 -9.65 -5.91 19.53
CA THR A 219 -10.81 -6.40 20.29
C THR A 219 -11.81 -7.16 19.42
N GLN A 220 -11.51 -7.41 18.15
CA GLN A 220 -12.37 -8.12 17.19
C GLN A 220 -13.81 -7.57 17.16
N THR A 221 -13.94 -6.25 17.15
CA THR A 221 -15.23 -5.55 17.18
C THR A 221 -15.36 -4.67 15.95
N VAL A 222 -16.35 -4.94 15.09
CA VAL A 222 -16.60 -4.09 13.91
C VAL A 222 -17.17 -2.75 14.36
N THR A 223 -16.42 -1.68 14.14
CA THR A 223 -16.83 -0.30 14.44
C THR A 223 -16.87 0.54 13.17
N LYS A 224 -17.54 1.69 13.23
CA LYS A 224 -17.57 2.65 12.12
C LYS A 224 -16.18 3.21 11.83
N GLU A 225 -15.37 3.41 12.87
CA GLU A 225 -13.99 3.90 12.77
C GLU A 225 -13.12 2.92 12.00
N PHE A 226 -13.21 1.62 12.31
CA PHE A 226 -12.53 0.56 11.57
C PHE A 226 -12.91 0.56 10.09
N GLU A 227 -14.21 0.57 9.81
CA GLU A 227 -14.71 0.58 8.44
C GLU A 227 -14.30 1.82 7.65
N ASN A 228 -14.33 3.00 8.28
CA ASN A 228 -13.87 4.24 7.68
C ASN A 228 -12.36 4.21 7.41
N VAL A 229 -11.55 3.61 8.28
CA VAL A 229 -10.11 3.47 8.04
C VAL A 229 -9.84 2.49 6.89
N ILE A 230 -10.62 1.42 6.74
CA ILE A 230 -10.54 0.54 5.56
C ILE A 230 -10.75 1.36 4.26
N ASP A 231 -11.83 2.14 4.21
CA ASP A 231 -12.16 2.97 3.04
C ASP A 231 -11.06 4.01 2.78
N THR A 232 -10.53 4.59 3.86
CA THR A 232 -9.44 5.58 3.82
C THR A 232 -8.15 4.97 3.27
N VAL A 233 -7.75 3.80 3.76
CA VAL A 233 -6.51 3.11 3.39
C VAL A 233 -6.56 2.56 1.97
N ILE A 234 -7.71 2.06 1.52
CA ILE A 234 -7.82 1.42 0.21
C ILE A 234 -8.23 2.43 -0.87
N LEU A 235 -9.44 3.00 -0.76
CA LEU A 235 -10.05 3.77 -1.86
C LEU A 235 -9.58 5.23 -1.85
N VAL A 236 -9.72 5.91 -0.71
CA VAL A 236 -9.53 7.36 -0.63
C VAL A 236 -8.05 7.70 -0.87
N SER A 237 -7.13 6.99 -0.23
CA SER A 237 -5.69 7.13 -0.45
C SER A 237 -5.27 6.82 -1.90
N GLY A 238 -5.85 5.79 -2.53
CA GLY A 238 -5.61 5.45 -3.93
C GLY A 238 -6.05 6.56 -4.89
N SER A 239 -7.17 7.22 -4.56
CA SER A 239 -7.68 8.35 -5.34
C SER A 239 -6.78 9.58 -5.30
N VAL A 240 -5.98 9.78 -4.24
CA VAL A 240 -4.95 10.83 -4.21
C VAL A 240 -3.98 10.63 -5.38
N SER A 241 -3.47 9.41 -5.57
CA SER A 241 -2.59 9.09 -6.69
C SER A 241 -3.33 9.15 -8.04
N GLY A 242 -4.60 8.77 -8.06
CA GLY A 242 -5.45 8.84 -9.25
C GLY A 242 -5.70 10.26 -9.77
N TYR A 243 -6.04 11.21 -8.90
CA TYR A 243 -6.15 12.63 -9.25
C TYR A 243 -4.78 13.30 -9.43
N GLY A 244 -3.85 12.94 -8.56
CA GLY A 244 -2.55 13.56 -8.43
C GLY A 244 -1.60 13.35 -9.61
N GLY A 245 -1.75 12.23 -10.32
CA GLY A 245 -0.90 11.88 -11.44
C GLY A 245 0.57 11.84 -11.03
N ASP A 246 1.45 12.41 -11.85
CA ASP A 246 2.90 12.46 -11.60
C ASP A 246 3.30 13.61 -10.67
N ASP A 247 2.45 14.64 -10.53
CA ASP A 247 2.73 15.85 -9.75
C ASP A 247 2.42 15.70 -8.25
N CYS A 248 1.51 14.80 -7.87
CA CYS A 248 1.20 14.45 -6.47
C CYS A 248 1.54 12.99 -6.17
N ARG A 249 2.78 12.61 -6.50
CA ARG A 249 3.33 11.28 -6.24
C ARG A 249 4.12 11.21 -4.94
N THR A 250 4.56 9.99 -4.69
CA THR A 250 5.67 9.61 -3.83
C THR A 250 6.89 10.52 -4.00
N ALA A 251 7.60 10.75 -2.90
CA ALA A 251 8.73 11.66 -2.78
C ALA A 251 9.82 11.05 -1.87
N GLY A 252 10.34 11.80 -0.91
CA GLY A 252 11.43 11.37 -0.05
C GLY A 252 11.11 10.12 0.79
N ALA A 253 9.88 9.97 1.29
CA ALA A 253 9.52 8.86 2.18
C ALA A 253 9.58 7.52 1.45
N HIS A 254 8.99 7.43 0.25
CA HIS A 254 9.06 6.22 -0.57
C HIS A 254 10.47 5.97 -1.15
N ALA A 255 11.23 7.03 -1.48
CA ALA A 255 12.63 6.87 -1.87
C ALA A 255 13.47 6.23 -0.75
N ILE A 256 13.29 6.70 0.49
CA ILE A 256 13.95 6.13 1.68
C ILE A 256 13.48 4.70 1.94
N TYR A 257 12.18 4.42 1.80
CA TYR A 257 11.65 3.05 1.84
C TYR A 257 12.44 2.14 0.89
N SER A 258 12.52 2.50 -0.39
CA SER A 258 13.22 1.72 -1.41
C SER A 258 14.70 1.55 -1.07
N GLY A 259 15.35 2.62 -0.61
CA GLY A 259 16.74 2.58 -0.16
C GLY A 259 16.98 1.65 1.03
N LEU A 260 16.03 1.52 1.96
CA LEU A 260 16.11 0.61 3.10
C LEU A 260 15.88 -0.86 2.73
N THR A 261 15.13 -1.15 1.66
CA THR A 261 14.85 -2.53 1.25
C THR A 261 16.08 -3.32 0.79
N ILE A 262 17.22 -2.67 0.55
CA ILE A 262 18.49 -3.35 0.23
C ILE A 262 19.06 -4.13 1.43
N PHE A 263 18.56 -3.85 2.63
CA PHE A 263 19.00 -4.50 3.87
C PHE A 263 18.09 -5.69 4.19
N PRO A 264 18.61 -6.93 4.24
CA PRO A 264 17.82 -8.11 4.53
C PRO A 264 17.05 -8.05 5.86
N GLU A 265 17.59 -7.31 6.84
CA GLU A 265 16.99 -7.11 8.17
C GLU A 265 15.59 -6.50 8.08
N VAL A 266 15.33 -5.69 7.05
CA VAL A 266 14.06 -4.97 6.84
C VAL A 266 13.01 -5.84 6.16
N HIS A 267 13.36 -6.99 5.60
CA HIS A 267 12.44 -7.82 4.80
C HIS A 267 11.28 -8.44 5.63
N HIS A 268 11.37 -8.41 6.95
CA HIS A 268 10.28 -8.79 7.87
C HIS A 268 9.37 -7.62 8.27
N THR A 269 9.67 -6.41 7.80
CA THR A 269 8.93 -5.18 8.04
C THR A 269 8.00 -4.92 6.86
N TYR A 270 6.75 -4.54 7.13
CA TYR A 270 5.78 -4.29 6.07
C TYR A 270 6.04 -2.94 5.39
N HIS A 271 5.62 -2.84 4.13
CA HIS A 271 5.80 -1.64 3.30
C HIS A 271 5.47 -0.33 4.03
N GLY A 272 4.24 -0.20 4.55
CA GLY A 272 3.80 1.03 5.20
C GLY A 272 4.47 1.32 6.54
N GLU A 273 5.04 0.33 7.21
CA GLU A 273 5.84 0.53 8.43
C GLU A 273 7.17 1.22 8.09
N ILE A 274 7.83 0.77 7.02
CA ILE A 274 9.08 1.36 6.53
C ILE A 274 8.81 2.76 5.93
N VAL A 275 7.71 2.92 5.17
CA VAL A 275 7.27 4.22 4.65
C VAL A 275 7.00 5.21 5.79
N ALA A 276 6.38 4.78 6.89
CA ALA A 276 6.17 5.63 8.06
C ALA A 276 7.50 6.17 8.63
N PHE A 277 8.52 5.32 8.77
CA PHE A 277 9.86 5.80 9.13
C PHE A 277 10.45 6.72 8.05
N GLY A 278 10.23 6.41 6.77
CA GLY A 278 10.61 7.26 5.64
C GLY A 278 10.01 8.67 5.71
N ILE A 279 8.79 8.84 6.21
CA ILE A 279 8.16 10.16 6.43
C ILE A 279 8.99 10.98 7.43
N LEU A 280 9.42 10.38 8.55
CA LEU A 280 10.23 11.07 9.55
C LEU A 280 11.56 11.56 8.96
N ALA A 281 12.22 10.71 8.18
CA ALA A 281 13.45 11.07 7.50
C ALA A 281 13.21 12.12 6.39
N GLN A 282 12.11 12.05 5.64
CA GLN A 282 11.76 13.12 4.69
C GLN A 282 11.58 14.47 5.40
N LEU A 283 10.83 14.51 6.51
CA LEU A 283 10.62 15.71 7.30
C LEU A 283 11.93 16.28 7.86
N CYS A 284 12.88 15.41 8.22
CA CYS A 284 14.23 15.84 8.60
C CYS A 284 14.95 16.55 7.44
N MET A 285 14.86 16.04 6.20
CA MET A 285 15.39 16.71 5.00
C MET A 285 14.70 18.04 4.71
N GLU A 286 13.40 18.15 5.03
CA GLU A 286 12.62 19.37 4.88
C GLU A 286 12.86 20.40 6.00
N ASN A 287 13.77 20.11 6.94
CA ASN A 287 14.07 20.94 8.11
C ASN A 287 12.85 21.16 9.03
N THR A 288 11.95 20.18 9.11
CA THR A 288 10.87 20.16 10.10
C THR A 288 11.44 20.21 11.53
N SER A 289 10.70 20.87 12.43
CA SER A 289 11.11 21.02 13.82
C SER A 289 11.05 19.70 14.59
N ASP A 290 11.91 19.54 15.60
CA ASP A 290 11.90 18.34 16.44
C ASP A 290 10.56 18.15 17.16
N GLU A 291 9.87 19.22 17.52
CA GLU A 291 8.56 19.14 18.20
C GLU A 291 7.45 18.61 17.26
N GLU A 292 7.46 18.99 15.99
CA GLU A 292 6.53 18.43 15.00
C GLU A 292 6.84 16.94 14.73
N LEU A 293 8.12 16.56 14.65
CA LEU A 293 8.54 15.16 14.53
C LEU A 293 8.09 14.33 15.73
N LYS A 294 8.32 14.82 16.96
CA LYS A 294 7.88 14.15 18.20
C LYS A 294 6.37 14.02 18.28
N THR A 295 5.62 15.00 17.79
CA THR A 295 4.15 14.94 17.71
C THR A 295 3.71 13.79 16.80
N LEU A 296 4.34 13.66 15.63
CA LEU A 296 4.04 12.55 14.71
C LEU A 296 4.46 11.20 15.29
N ILE A 297 5.61 11.11 15.96
CA ILE A 297 6.08 9.90 16.64
C ILE A 297 5.13 9.50 17.77
N SER A 298 4.59 10.47 18.52
CA SER A 298 3.58 10.19 19.56
C SER A 298 2.35 9.52 18.94
N TYR A 299 1.87 10.00 17.80
CA TYR A 299 0.80 9.33 17.07
C TYR A 299 1.21 7.93 16.59
N TYR A 300 2.44 7.75 16.11
CA TYR A 300 2.94 6.42 15.70
C TYR A 300 2.91 5.44 16.87
N GLN A 301 3.27 5.86 18.08
CA GLN A 301 3.16 5.05 19.29
C GLN A 301 1.72 4.66 19.59
N GLU A 302 0.76 5.57 19.42
CA GLU A 302 -0.67 5.30 19.67
C GLU A 302 -1.25 4.22 18.73
N VAL A 303 -0.86 4.23 17.45
CA VAL A 303 -1.33 3.25 16.47
C VAL A 303 -0.43 2.01 16.35
N GLY A 304 0.81 2.07 16.86
CA GLY A 304 1.78 0.98 16.82
C GLY A 304 2.69 0.94 15.60
N LEU A 305 2.91 2.08 14.93
CA LEU A 305 3.89 2.21 13.84
C LEU A 305 5.33 2.29 14.39
N PRO A 306 6.34 1.79 13.66
CA PRO A 306 7.73 2.00 14.04
C PRO A 306 8.18 3.43 13.73
N PHE A 307 9.11 3.93 14.54
CA PHE A 307 9.71 5.26 14.45
C PHE A 307 11.22 5.24 14.69
N THR A 308 11.82 4.05 14.73
CA THR A 308 13.28 3.84 14.83
C THR A 308 13.71 2.73 13.88
N LEU A 309 14.97 2.74 13.47
CA LEU A 309 15.61 1.69 12.71
C LEU A 309 15.60 0.36 13.49
N GLN A 310 15.83 0.42 14.82
CA GLN A 310 15.83 -0.77 15.68
C GLN A 310 14.48 -1.50 15.66
N GLN A 311 13.36 -0.78 15.68
CA GLN A 311 12.03 -1.39 15.58
C GLN A 311 11.78 -2.09 14.24
N MET A 312 12.51 -1.71 13.19
CA MET A 312 12.47 -2.34 11.87
C MET A 312 13.58 -3.39 11.66
N GLY A 313 14.32 -3.74 12.72
CA GLY A 313 15.37 -4.76 12.69
C GLY A 313 16.78 -4.26 12.38
N ILE A 314 16.95 -2.99 12.01
CA ILE A 314 18.28 -2.40 11.77
C ILE A 314 18.84 -1.85 13.09
N THR A 315 19.73 -2.59 13.73
CA THR A 315 20.37 -2.15 14.99
C THR A 315 21.69 -1.42 14.78
N ASN A 316 22.43 -1.77 13.72
CA ASN A 316 23.74 -1.17 13.41
C ASN A 316 23.97 -1.20 11.90
N LEU A 317 24.50 -0.11 11.35
CA LEU A 317 24.99 -0.05 9.98
C LEU A 317 26.46 0.39 10.00
N SER A 318 27.31 -0.34 9.28
CA SER A 318 28.68 0.08 9.02
C SER A 318 28.73 1.34 8.14
N ASP A 319 29.87 2.04 8.13
CA ASP A 319 30.04 3.24 7.29
C ASP A 319 29.80 2.97 5.80
N SER A 320 30.16 1.77 5.30
CA SER A 320 29.92 1.39 3.92
C SER A 320 28.44 1.16 3.64
N GLN A 321 27.69 0.58 4.57
CA GLN A 321 26.24 0.41 4.46
C GLN A 321 25.51 1.76 4.49
N TRP A 322 25.93 2.70 5.36
CA TRP A 322 25.41 4.06 5.35
C TRP A 322 25.63 4.77 4.02
N ARG A 323 26.86 4.71 3.48
CA ARG A 323 27.16 5.28 2.15
C ARG A 323 26.27 4.65 1.07
N ARG A 324 26.17 3.32 1.07
CA ARG A 324 25.33 2.59 0.11
C ARG A 324 23.86 3.00 0.20
N LEU A 325 23.30 3.18 1.40
CA LEU A 325 21.95 3.68 1.60
C LEU A 325 21.79 5.07 0.95
N GLY A 326 22.69 6.01 1.27
CA GLY A 326 22.66 7.35 0.69
C GLY A 326 22.76 7.35 -0.83
N ASP A 327 23.71 6.60 -1.38
CA ASP A 327 24.00 6.55 -2.82
C ASP A 327 22.83 5.95 -3.62
N ILE A 328 22.23 4.86 -3.13
CA ILE A 328 21.11 4.21 -3.82
C ILE A 328 19.84 5.07 -3.70
N THR A 329 19.54 5.58 -2.51
CA THR A 329 18.28 6.30 -2.24
C THR A 329 18.09 7.51 -3.16
N VAL A 330 19.15 8.26 -3.46
CA VAL A 330 19.05 9.42 -4.35
C VAL A 330 18.83 9.07 -5.82
N THR A 331 19.07 7.81 -6.21
CA THR A 331 18.82 7.32 -7.58
C THR A 331 17.41 6.79 -7.79
N ILE A 332 16.63 6.61 -6.71
CA ILE A 332 15.24 6.17 -6.79
C ILE A 332 14.39 7.27 -7.41
N GLU A 333 13.52 6.91 -8.37
CA GLU A 333 12.73 7.87 -9.13
C GLU A 333 11.88 8.81 -8.26
N ASP A 334 11.38 8.32 -7.12
CA ASP A 334 10.59 9.10 -6.17
C ASP A 334 11.37 10.29 -5.59
N MET A 335 12.68 10.14 -5.37
CA MET A 335 13.50 11.22 -4.80
C MET A 335 13.52 12.45 -5.72
N ALA A 336 13.39 12.24 -7.03
CA ALA A 336 13.30 13.32 -8.01
C ALA A 336 12.06 14.19 -7.84
N ASN A 337 11.08 13.82 -7.00
CA ASN A 337 9.91 14.63 -6.69
C ASN A 337 10.12 15.58 -5.49
N MET A 338 11.22 15.46 -4.73
CA MET A 338 11.54 16.39 -3.64
C MET A 338 11.75 17.82 -4.18
N PRO A 339 11.25 18.89 -3.53
CA PRO A 339 11.25 20.25 -4.08
C PRO A 339 12.62 20.96 -4.06
N PHE A 340 13.68 20.23 -3.79
CA PHE A 340 15.07 20.67 -3.76
C PHE A 340 15.97 19.49 -4.17
N GLU A 341 17.21 19.78 -4.53
CA GLU A 341 18.21 18.75 -4.82
C GLU A 341 18.56 17.99 -3.53
N VAL A 342 18.56 16.66 -3.58
CA VAL A 342 18.88 15.79 -2.45
C VAL A 342 20.18 15.07 -2.72
N THR A 343 21.12 15.16 -1.76
CA THR A 343 22.42 14.48 -1.83
C THR A 343 22.45 13.23 -0.95
N PRO A 344 23.35 12.25 -1.23
CA PRO A 344 23.52 11.07 -0.36
C PRO A 344 23.76 11.42 1.10
N LYS A 345 24.52 12.50 1.35
CA LYS A 345 24.81 13.00 2.70
C LYS A 345 23.54 13.46 3.42
N MET A 346 22.66 14.19 2.73
CA MET A 346 21.37 14.63 3.30
C MET A 346 20.49 13.45 3.68
N VAL A 347 20.44 12.40 2.86
CA VAL A 347 19.70 11.17 3.18
C VAL A 347 20.25 10.53 4.46
N ILE A 348 21.56 10.34 4.55
CA ILE A 348 22.20 9.73 5.72
C ILE A 348 21.94 10.55 6.98
N GLU A 349 22.13 11.86 6.92
CA GLU A 349 21.91 12.76 8.06
C GLU A 349 20.45 12.77 8.50
N ALA A 350 19.51 12.75 7.56
CA ALA A 350 18.10 12.75 7.84
C ALA A 350 17.61 11.42 8.45
N VAL A 351 18.07 10.28 7.94
CA VAL A 351 17.76 8.96 8.49
C VAL A 351 18.32 8.83 9.91
N ARG A 352 19.56 9.28 10.14
CA ARG A 352 20.16 9.30 11.49
C ARG A 352 19.39 10.19 12.44
N ARG A 353 19.07 11.42 12.03
CA ARG A 353 18.32 12.36 12.86
C ARG A 353 16.94 11.82 13.23
N ALA A 354 16.22 11.23 12.27
CA ALA A 354 14.93 10.60 12.55
C ALA A 354 15.05 9.47 13.58
N ASP A 355 16.05 8.60 13.41
CA ASP A 355 16.32 7.51 14.36
C ASP A 355 16.76 8.00 15.74
N GLU A 356 17.60 9.04 15.83
CA GLU A 356 18.05 9.65 17.09
C GLU A 356 16.88 10.25 17.87
N ILE A 357 16.00 11.01 17.20
CA ILE A 357 14.78 11.57 17.81
C ILE A 357 13.86 10.42 18.29
N GLY A 358 13.65 9.41 17.45
CA GLY A 358 12.85 8.24 17.79
C GLY A 358 13.39 7.48 19.00
N ASN A 359 14.70 7.24 19.06
CA ASN A 359 15.37 6.59 20.19
C ASN A 359 15.22 7.39 21.49
N GLY A 360 15.29 8.73 21.40
CA GLY A 360 15.00 9.61 22.54
C GLY A 360 13.59 9.37 23.11
N MET A 361 12.61 9.10 22.25
CA MET A 361 11.21 8.84 22.64
C MET A 361 10.90 7.39 23.02
N LEU A 362 11.77 6.42 22.72
CA LEU A 362 11.66 5.05 23.26
C LEU A 362 11.77 5.04 24.79
N THR A 363 12.68 5.86 25.33
CA THR A 363 13.00 5.89 26.77
C THR A 363 11.92 6.56 27.63
N THR A 364 11.09 7.40 27.03
CA THR A 364 9.97 8.07 27.72
C THR A 364 8.68 7.24 27.75
N GLY A 365 8.66 6.07 27.09
CA GLY A 365 7.49 5.22 26.90
C GLY A 365 7.39 3.98 27.81
N VAL A 366 8.01 3.97 29.00
CA VAL A 366 7.85 2.85 29.94
C VAL A 366 6.61 3.07 30.82
N SER A 367 5.47 2.60 30.32
CA SER A 367 4.55 1.75 31.09
C SER A 367 3.57 1.05 30.13
N ALA A 368 4.05 0.02 29.43
CA ALA A 368 3.15 -0.91 28.75
C ALA A 368 2.69 -1.98 29.77
N GLN A 369 1.41 -1.90 30.16
CA GLN A 369 0.62 -3.04 30.64
C GLN A 369 -0.13 -3.66 29.47
#